data_AF-A0A955RZN3-F1
#
_entry.id   AF-A0A955RZN3-F1
#
_cell.length_a   1.000
_cell.length_b   1.000
_cell.length_c   1.000
_cell.angle_alpha   90.00
_cell.angle_beta   90.00
_cell.angle_gamma   90.00
#
_symmetry.space_group_name_H-M   'P 1'
#
loop_
_entity.id
_entity.type
_entity.pdbx_description
1 polymer ?
#
loop_
_entity_poly.entity_id
_entity_poly.type
_entity_poly.pdbx_seq_one_letter_code
_entity_poly.pdbx_strand_id
1 'polypeptide(L)'
;MKINYRSAYCYVLSVFLLLSFQSCAGQPYRTNPRFEQYFQKPKKVSLMPPDVKMYQLTAGGVDEFKQDWTETSEAYIRTAIVNQLNQNESFSDITEIKRPDISASQDDFLREQQGLYNAAAKGIVLHTYYPDTIIKARVEEFDYTLGSAFSNIGEINPAETFLFYSARNYIWTAGRVTMFILAAAVYGENAAYVVPAGEEYINLSLVDAQTGDVIWFNHKPMPGDLRKEKVADKVVKKLFEDFPYKDKKKD
;
A
#
# COMPACT_ATOMS: atom_id res chain seq x y z
N MET A 1 39.54 54.73 -14.55
CA MET A 1 38.64 53.63 -14.95
C MET A 1 38.47 52.71 -13.74
N LYS A 2 37.43 52.93 -12.91
CA LYS A 2 37.18 52.15 -11.68
C LYS A 2 36.08 51.13 -11.99
N ILE A 3 36.45 49.86 -12.08
CA ILE A 3 35.51 48.75 -12.24
C ILE A 3 34.78 48.60 -10.90
N ASN A 4 33.45 48.70 -10.93
CA ASN A 4 32.60 48.75 -9.74
C ASN A 4 32.23 47.32 -9.32
N TYR A 5 33.05 46.71 -8.46
CA TYR A 5 32.94 45.31 -8.02
C TYR A 5 31.66 44.95 -7.25
N ARG A 6 30.83 45.95 -6.88
CA ARG A 6 29.57 45.72 -6.15
C ARG A 6 28.46 45.07 -6.98
N SER A 7 28.47 45.25 -8.31
CA SER A 7 27.44 44.68 -9.18
C SER A 7 27.69 43.20 -9.53
N ALA A 8 28.95 42.76 -9.53
CA ALA A 8 29.30 41.37 -9.85
C ALA A 8 28.93 40.39 -8.73
N TYR A 9 28.99 40.80 -7.47
CA TYR A 9 28.67 39.94 -6.32
C TYR A 9 27.17 39.61 -6.21
N CYS A 10 26.27 40.51 -6.62
CA CYS A 10 24.84 40.22 -6.64
C CYS A 10 24.46 39.17 -7.70
N TYR A 11 25.12 39.18 -8.87
CA TYR A 11 24.88 38.17 -9.89
C TYR A 11 25.48 36.81 -9.52
N VAL A 12 26.63 36.78 -8.85
CA VAL A 12 27.25 35.52 -8.39
C VAL A 12 26.45 34.89 -7.24
N LEU A 13 25.84 35.68 -6.34
CA LEU A 13 24.93 35.15 -5.31
C LEU A 13 23.58 34.69 -5.87
N SER A 14 23.05 35.32 -6.92
CA SER A 14 21.77 34.91 -7.53
C SER A 14 21.85 33.63 -8.37
N VAL A 15 23.02 33.25 -8.87
CA VAL A 15 23.21 31.99 -9.63
C VAL A 15 23.44 30.79 -8.70
N PHE A 16 23.94 31.01 -7.48
CA PHE A 16 24.19 29.91 -6.51
C PHE A 16 22.93 29.45 -5.76
N LEU A 17 21.82 30.20 -5.79
CA LEU A 17 20.57 29.86 -5.09
C LEU A 17 19.57 29.06 -5.95
N LEU A 18 19.91 28.74 -7.21
CA LEU A 18 19.07 27.99 -8.16
C LEU A 18 19.52 26.54 -8.37
N LEU A 19 20.46 26.04 -7.57
CA LEU A 19 20.65 24.60 -7.40
C LEU A 19 19.61 24.10 -6.38
N SER A 20 18.35 24.17 -6.80
CA SER A 20 17.26 23.45 -6.15
C SER A 20 17.70 21.99 -6.10
N PHE A 21 17.95 21.50 -4.88
CA PHE A 21 18.03 20.08 -4.61
C PHE A 21 16.74 19.46 -5.17
N GLN A 22 16.82 18.85 -6.36
CA GLN A 22 15.91 17.80 -6.74
C GLN A 22 16.22 16.66 -5.77
N SER A 23 15.67 16.75 -4.56
CA SER A 23 15.46 15.59 -3.73
C SER A 23 14.58 14.70 -4.60
N CYS A 24 15.18 13.66 -5.19
CA CYS A 24 14.44 12.55 -5.74
C CYS A 24 13.76 11.89 -4.53
N ALA A 25 12.62 12.45 -4.09
CA ALA A 25 11.77 11.80 -3.13
C ALA A 25 11.47 10.42 -3.73
N GLY A 26 11.86 9.36 -3.03
CA GLY A 26 11.62 8.01 -3.48
C GLY A 26 10.12 7.86 -3.80
N GLN A 27 9.81 7.16 -4.89
CA GLN A 27 8.42 7.01 -5.30
C GLN A 27 7.59 6.44 -4.13
N PRO A 28 6.35 6.89 -3.93
CA PRO A 28 5.50 6.42 -2.83
C PRO A 28 4.92 5.02 -3.08
N TYR A 29 5.22 4.43 -4.24
CA TYR A 29 4.84 3.09 -4.68
C TYR A 29 6.04 2.37 -5.33
N ARG A 30 5.91 1.09 -5.63
CA ARG A 30 6.90 0.29 -6.37
C ARG A 30 6.25 -0.34 -7.60
N THR A 31 7.01 -0.46 -8.67
CA THR A 31 6.57 -1.07 -9.94
C THR A 31 7.61 -2.01 -10.47
N ASN A 32 7.15 -3.10 -11.08
CA ASN A 32 8.03 -3.97 -11.86
C ASN A 32 8.61 -3.17 -13.05
N PRO A 33 9.87 -3.40 -13.46
CA PRO A 33 10.47 -2.74 -14.62
C PRO A 33 9.65 -2.87 -15.92
N ARG A 34 8.79 -3.90 -16.01
CA ARG A 34 7.90 -4.15 -17.14
C ARG A 34 6.53 -3.49 -17.02
N PHE A 35 6.28 -2.62 -16.03
CA PHE A 35 4.96 -1.99 -15.78
C PHE A 35 4.38 -1.33 -17.04
N GLU A 36 5.16 -0.49 -17.73
CA GLU A 36 4.70 0.21 -18.95
C GLU A 36 4.34 -0.76 -20.08
N GLN A 37 5.13 -1.83 -20.25
CA GLN A 37 4.83 -2.88 -21.21
C GLN A 37 3.57 -3.66 -20.81
N TYR A 38 3.39 -3.89 -19.51
CA TYR A 38 2.23 -4.59 -18.98
C TYR A 38 0.95 -3.79 -19.26
N PHE A 39 0.93 -2.49 -18.94
CA PHE A 39 -0.23 -1.60 -19.11
C PHE A 39 -0.32 -0.93 -20.50
N GLN A 40 0.13 -1.59 -21.57
CA GLN A 40 -0.07 -1.10 -22.94
C GLN A 40 -1.55 -0.98 -23.32
N LYS A 41 -2.40 -1.84 -22.76
CA LYS A 41 -3.86 -1.86 -22.90
C LYS A 41 -4.53 -1.99 -21.52
N PRO A 42 -5.82 -1.59 -21.38
CA PRO A 42 -6.59 -1.85 -20.16
C PRO A 42 -6.55 -3.33 -19.78
N LYS A 43 -6.52 -3.62 -18.48
CA LYS A 43 -6.43 -4.98 -17.93
C LYS A 43 -7.72 -5.42 -17.26
N LYS A 44 -8.11 -6.66 -17.50
CA LYS A 44 -9.17 -7.32 -16.71
C LYS A 44 -8.67 -7.58 -15.29
N VAL A 45 -9.33 -7.01 -14.28
CA VAL A 45 -8.89 -7.10 -12.88
C VAL A 45 -9.87 -7.94 -12.07
N SER A 46 -9.35 -8.91 -11.32
CA SER A 46 -10.10 -9.62 -10.28
C SER A 46 -9.59 -9.27 -8.89
N LEU A 47 -10.49 -8.93 -7.97
CA LEU A 47 -10.14 -8.73 -6.57
C LEU A 47 -10.02 -10.09 -5.86
N MET A 48 -8.92 -10.28 -5.15
CA MET A 48 -8.75 -11.38 -4.22
C MET A 48 -9.59 -11.16 -2.95
N PRO A 49 -9.99 -12.24 -2.24
CA PRO A 49 -10.63 -12.09 -0.93
C PRO A 49 -9.75 -11.26 0.02
N PRO A 50 -10.33 -10.33 0.80
CA PRO A 50 -9.56 -9.49 1.72
C PRO A 50 -8.73 -10.28 2.73
N ASP A 51 -7.57 -9.73 3.12
CA ASP A 51 -6.91 -10.04 4.39
C ASP A 51 -6.83 -8.78 5.27
N VAL A 52 -7.96 -8.37 5.82
CA VAL A 52 -8.07 -7.25 6.76
C VAL A 52 -8.24 -7.83 8.17
N LYS A 53 -7.56 -7.25 9.15
CA LYS A 53 -7.77 -7.59 10.56
C LYS A 53 -7.75 -6.34 11.42
N MET A 54 -8.82 -6.15 12.17
CA MET A 54 -8.98 -5.04 13.10
C MET A 54 -8.80 -5.55 14.53
N TYR A 55 -8.04 -4.82 15.31
CA TYR A 55 -7.75 -5.17 16.69
C TYR A 55 -8.12 -4.02 17.64
N GLN A 56 -8.52 -4.38 18.85
CA GLN A 56 -8.48 -3.48 19.99
C GLN A 56 -7.19 -3.73 20.77
N LEU A 57 -6.37 -2.69 20.97
CA LEU A 57 -5.12 -2.80 21.70
C LEU A 57 -5.33 -2.34 23.15
N THR A 58 -5.19 -3.27 24.09
CA THR A 58 -5.46 -3.00 25.51
C THR A 58 -4.27 -2.33 26.20
N ALA A 59 -4.50 -1.86 27.42
CA ALA A 59 -3.43 -1.34 28.27
C ALA A 59 -2.39 -2.42 28.62
N GLY A 60 -2.79 -3.69 28.69
CA GLY A 60 -1.86 -4.80 28.91
C GLY A 60 -0.98 -5.15 27.69
N GLY A 61 -1.14 -4.47 26.56
CA GLY A 61 -0.45 -4.83 25.31
C GLY A 61 -1.02 -6.08 24.64
N VAL A 62 -2.27 -6.41 24.94
CA VAL A 62 -2.99 -7.55 24.33
C VAL A 62 -3.78 -7.06 23.12
N ASP A 63 -3.60 -7.76 22.00
CA ASP A 63 -4.35 -7.61 20.76
C ASP A 63 -5.66 -8.41 20.84
N GLU A 64 -6.80 -7.73 20.88
CA GLU A 64 -8.11 -8.38 20.82
C GLU A 64 -8.69 -8.26 19.40
N PHE A 65 -8.83 -9.39 18.70
CA PHE A 65 -9.42 -9.40 17.35
C PHE A 65 -10.91 -9.00 17.40
N LYS A 66 -11.30 -8.09 16.50
CA LYS A 66 -12.67 -7.55 16.41
C LYS A 66 -13.27 -7.90 15.07
N GLN A 67 -14.09 -8.95 15.05
CA GLN A 67 -14.72 -9.46 13.82
C GLN A 67 -15.66 -8.42 13.19
N ASP A 68 -16.53 -7.80 13.99
CA ASP A 68 -17.46 -6.76 13.55
C ASP A 68 -16.75 -5.55 12.90
N TRP A 69 -15.62 -5.14 13.47
CA TRP A 69 -14.82 -4.05 12.92
C TRP A 69 -14.11 -4.47 11.63
N THR A 70 -13.66 -5.73 11.57
CA THR A 70 -13.01 -6.31 10.40
C THR A 70 -13.97 -6.34 9.21
N GLU A 71 -15.16 -6.92 9.38
CA GLU A 71 -16.19 -6.99 8.34
C GLU A 71 -16.60 -5.58 7.83
N THR A 72 -16.77 -4.63 8.75
CA THR A 72 -17.08 -3.24 8.41
C THR A 72 -15.96 -2.59 7.58
N SER A 73 -14.71 -2.75 8.02
CA SER A 73 -13.55 -2.15 7.35
C SER A 73 -13.30 -2.78 5.98
N GLU A 74 -13.46 -4.11 5.85
CA GLU A 74 -13.41 -4.81 4.57
C GLU A 74 -14.42 -4.26 3.57
N ALA A 75 -15.66 -4.04 3.99
CA ALA A 75 -16.71 -3.51 3.13
C ALA A 75 -16.35 -2.10 2.62
N TYR A 76 -15.85 -1.22 3.49
CA TYR A 76 -15.47 0.15 3.10
C TYR A 76 -14.23 0.19 2.20
N ILE A 77 -13.18 -0.59 2.52
CA ILE A 77 -11.97 -0.67 1.70
C ILE A 77 -12.30 -1.23 0.32
N ARG A 78 -13.09 -2.32 0.26
CA ARG A 78 -13.51 -2.93 -1.01
C ARG A 78 -14.27 -1.94 -1.89
N THR A 79 -15.25 -1.24 -1.31
CA THR A 79 -16.04 -0.23 -2.03
C THR A 79 -15.14 0.88 -2.58
N ALA A 80 -14.21 1.38 -1.77
CA ALA A 80 -13.26 2.40 -2.21
C ALA A 80 -12.33 1.90 -3.32
N ILE A 81 -11.83 0.66 -3.25
CA ILE A 81 -10.98 0.07 -4.29
C ILE A 81 -11.75 -0.04 -5.60
N VAL A 82 -12.95 -0.63 -5.57
CA VAL A 82 -13.80 -0.77 -6.76
C VAL A 82 -14.10 0.59 -7.38
N ASN A 83 -14.34 1.63 -6.58
CA ASN A 83 -14.52 2.99 -7.08
C ASN A 83 -13.27 3.53 -7.79
N GLN A 84 -12.07 3.34 -7.23
CA GLN A 84 -10.81 3.77 -7.87
C GLN A 84 -10.55 3.00 -9.18
N LEU A 85 -10.79 1.68 -9.19
CA LEU A 85 -10.62 0.86 -10.39
C LEU A 85 -11.57 1.31 -11.52
N ASN A 86 -12.84 1.55 -11.22
CA ASN A 86 -13.83 1.99 -12.21
C ASN A 86 -13.53 3.38 -12.82
N GLN A 87 -12.79 4.22 -12.09
CA GLN A 87 -12.42 5.56 -12.54
C GLN A 87 -11.15 5.58 -13.40
N ASN A 88 -10.43 4.47 -13.49
CA ASN A 88 -9.12 4.36 -14.13
C ASN A 88 -9.18 3.55 -15.44
N GLU A 89 -8.75 4.14 -16.56
CA GLU A 89 -8.75 3.48 -17.88
C GLU A 89 -7.75 2.35 -18.04
N SER A 90 -6.81 2.23 -17.11
CA SER A 90 -5.87 1.11 -17.09
C SER A 90 -6.55 -0.22 -16.75
N PHE A 91 -7.81 -0.18 -16.30
CA PHE A 91 -8.58 -1.35 -15.89
C PHE A 91 -9.90 -1.47 -16.67
N SER A 92 -10.33 -2.70 -16.85
CA SER A 92 -11.59 -3.10 -17.47
C SER A 92 -12.13 -4.35 -16.76
N ASP A 93 -13.40 -4.72 -17.00
CA ASP A 93 -14.00 -5.97 -16.53
C ASP A 93 -13.65 -6.34 -15.07
N ILE A 94 -13.96 -5.44 -14.13
CA ILE A 94 -13.63 -5.60 -12.71
C ILE A 94 -14.54 -6.69 -12.12
N THR A 95 -13.93 -7.76 -11.63
CA THR A 95 -14.62 -8.87 -10.98
C THR A 95 -14.08 -9.09 -9.56
N GLU A 96 -14.79 -9.89 -8.77
CA GLU A 96 -14.40 -10.24 -7.40
C GLU A 96 -14.54 -11.75 -7.22
N ILE A 97 -13.56 -12.39 -6.58
CA ILE A 97 -13.71 -13.78 -6.15
C ILE A 97 -14.58 -13.82 -4.90
N LYS A 98 -15.73 -14.48 -4.99
CA LYS A 98 -16.62 -14.71 -3.87
C LYS A 98 -16.46 -16.14 -3.38
N ARG A 99 -16.10 -16.30 -2.10
CA ARG A 99 -15.90 -17.61 -1.47
C ARG A 99 -17.11 -18.58 -1.51
N PRO A 100 -18.39 -18.16 -1.47
CA PRO A 100 -19.48 -19.13 -1.63
C PRO A 100 -19.54 -19.75 -3.04
N ASP A 101 -18.85 -19.18 -4.02
CA ASP A 101 -18.96 -19.57 -5.43
C ASP A 101 -17.85 -20.56 -5.87
N ILE A 102 -17.00 -21.01 -4.94
CA ILE A 102 -15.82 -21.85 -5.21
C ILE A 102 -15.82 -23.14 -4.37
N SER A 103 -15.09 -24.15 -4.82
CA SER A 103 -14.91 -25.41 -4.08
C SER A 103 -13.98 -25.22 -2.87
N ALA A 104 -13.98 -26.18 -1.94
CA ALA A 104 -13.06 -26.18 -0.80
C ALA A 104 -11.58 -26.18 -1.22
N SER A 105 -11.22 -26.96 -2.25
CA SER A 105 -9.84 -26.99 -2.77
C SER A 105 -9.42 -25.66 -3.42
N GLN A 106 -10.37 -24.97 -4.05
CA GLN A 106 -10.15 -23.62 -4.56
C GLN A 106 -9.97 -22.61 -3.41
N ASP A 107 -10.78 -22.68 -2.34
CA ASP A 107 -10.58 -21.81 -1.15
C ASP A 107 -9.22 -22.05 -0.49
N ASP A 108 -8.79 -23.32 -0.36
CA ASP A 108 -7.47 -23.67 0.17
C ASP A 108 -6.34 -23.06 -0.70
N PHE A 109 -6.44 -23.18 -2.02
CA PHE A 109 -5.50 -22.54 -2.95
C PHE A 109 -5.48 -21.01 -2.78
N LEU A 110 -6.65 -20.35 -2.68
CA LEU A 110 -6.71 -18.90 -2.47
C LEU A 110 -6.04 -18.47 -1.16
N ARG A 111 -6.22 -19.25 -0.09
CA ARG A 111 -5.56 -19.00 1.21
C ARG A 111 -4.05 -19.15 1.11
N GLU A 112 -3.57 -20.14 0.38
CA GLU A 112 -2.14 -20.31 0.09
C GLU A 112 -1.59 -19.11 -0.67
N GLN A 113 -2.26 -18.69 -1.75
CA GLN A 113 -1.85 -17.51 -2.53
C GLN A 113 -1.89 -16.22 -1.69
N GLN A 114 -2.88 -16.07 -0.82
CA GLN A 114 -2.94 -14.95 0.13
C GLN A 114 -1.77 -14.98 1.12
N GLY A 115 -1.39 -16.17 1.61
CA GLY A 115 -0.22 -16.37 2.45
C GLY A 115 1.09 -15.99 1.75
N LEU A 116 1.27 -16.44 0.51
CA LEU A 116 2.42 -16.07 -0.34
C LEU A 116 2.47 -14.57 -0.58
N TYR A 117 1.34 -13.94 -0.91
CA TYR A 117 1.24 -12.50 -1.05
C TYR A 117 1.66 -11.77 0.22
N ASN A 118 1.17 -12.19 1.38
CA ASN A 118 1.54 -11.56 2.65
C ASN A 118 3.04 -11.67 2.94
N ALA A 119 3.66 -12.80 2.61
CA ALA A 119 5.11 -12.97 2.74
C ALA A 119 5.88 -12.04 1.78
N ALA A 120 5.46 -11.96 0.52
CA ALA A 120 6.04 -11.06 -0.47
C ALA A 120 5.87 -9.59 -0.06
N ALA A 121 4.66 -9.17 0.33
CA ALA A 121 4.34 -7.82 0.81
C ALA A 121 5.20 -7.42 2.01
N LYS A 122 5.40 -8.32 2.99
CA LYS A 122 6.30 -8.06 4.12
C LYS A 122 7.74 -7.85 3.65
N GLY A 123 8.22 -8.66 2.71
CA GLY A 123 9.54 -8.50 2.08
C GLY A 123 9.67 -7.16 1.36
N ILE A 124 8.68 -6.79 0.55
CA ILE A 124 8.62 -5.51 -0.18
C ILE A 124 8.68 -4.35 0.81
N VAL A 125 7.81 -4.32 1.81
CA VAL A 125 7.76 -3.22 2.80
C VAL A 125 9.10 -3.11 3.52
N LEU A 126 9.62 -4.21 4.06
CA LEU A 126 10.87 -4.22 4.80
C LEU A 126 12.06 -3.75 3.95
N HIS A 127 12.18 -4.23 2.71
CA HIS A 127 13.41 -4.02 1.92
C HIS A 127 13.32 -2.83 0.97
N THR A 128 12.15 -2.19 0.86
CA THR A 128 11.95 -1.11 -0.10
C THR A 128 11.31 0.16 0.49
N TYR A 129 10.61 0.11 1.64
CA TYR A 129 9.94 1.29 2.22
C TYR A 129 10.64 1.85 3.47
N TYR A 130 11.27 1.02 4.30
CA TYR A 130 11.89 1.48 5.53
C TYR A 130 13.36 1.87 5.33
N PRO A 131 13.77 3.11 5.70
CA PRO A 131 15.14 3.60 5.48
C PRO A 131 16.23 2.71 6.09
N ASP A 132 15.98 2.14 7.27
CA ASP A 132 16.97 1.35 8.02
C ASP A 132 17.25 -0.03 7.40
N THR A 133 16.36 -0.50 6.52
CA THR A 133 16.41 -1.86 5.95
C THR A 133 16.33 -1.85 4.43
N ILE A 134 16.38 -0.68 3.79
CA ILE A 134 16.27 -0.55 2.35
C ILE A 134 17.44 -1.22 1.63
N ILE A 135 17.13 -2.05 0.63
CA ILE A 135 18.13 -2.65 -0.26
C ILE A 135 17.93 -2.07 -1.65
N LYS A 136 18.90 -1.26 -2.10
CA LYS A 136 18.81 -0.53 -3.37
C LYS A 136 18.46 -1.43 -4.57
N ALA A 137 19.10 -2.60 -4.69
CA ALA A 137 18.80 -3.55 -5.76
C ALA A 137 17.33 -4.03 -5.74
N ARG A 138 16.74 -4.26 -4.55
CA ARG A 138 15.33 -4.66 -4.41
C ARG A 138 14.34 -3.56 -4.80
N VAL A 139 14.77 -2.30 -4.74
CA VAL A 139 13.99 -1.16 -5.22
C VAL A 139 14.08 -1.03 -6.74
N GLU A 140 15.28 -1.18 -7.30
CA GLU A 140 15.54 -0.95 -8.73
C GLU A 140 15.05 -2.11 -9.61
N GLU A 141 15.26 -3.36 -9.18
CA GLU A 141 14.87 -4.56 -9.94
C GLU A 141 13.39 -4.91 -9.76
N PHE A 142 12.85 -4.64 -8.56
CA PHE A 142 11.47 -4.95 -8.13
C PHE A 142 10.89 -6.23 -8.76
N ASP A 143 11.58 -7.35 -8.54
CA ASP A 143 11.34 -8.66 -9.14
C ASP A 143 10.52 -9.61 -8.25
N TYR A 144 9.70 -9.05 -7.36
CA TYR A 144 8.87 -9.83 -6.43
C TYR A 144 7.78 -10.60 -7.19
N THR A 145 7.56 -11.86 -6.80
CA THR A 145 6.60 -12.76 -7.45
C THR A 145 5.96 -13.71 -6.43
N LEU A 146 4.73 -14.14 -6.71
CA LEU A 146 4.06 -15.25 -6.02
C LEU A 146 4.45 -16.61 -6.60
N GLY A 147 5.26 -16.62 -7.66
CA GLY A 147 5.71 -17.82 -8.36
C GLY A 147 4.71 -18.30 -9.41
N SER A 148 5.18 -19.19 -10.28
CA SER A 148 4.42 -19.66 -11.44
C SER A 148 3.14 -20.42 -11.10
N ALA A 149 3.06 -21.02 -9.91
CA ALA A 149 1.85 -21.71 -9.45
C ALA A 149 0.64 -20.77 -9.33
N PHE A 150 0.87 -19.46 -9.21
CA PHE A 150 -0.18 -18.46 -9.19
C PHE A 150 -1.04 -18.50 -10.46
N SER A 151 -0.51 -18.94 -11.60
CA SER A 151 -1.25 -18.95 -12.88
C SER A 151 -2.55 -19.75 -12.85
N ASN A 152 -2.66 -20.72 -11.94
CA ASN A 152 -3.85 -21.55 -11.76
C ASN A 152 -5.05 -20.75 -11.24
N ILE A 153 -4.84 -19.53 -10.73
CA ILE A 153 -5.89 -18.62 -10.28
C ILE A 153 -6.91 -18.30 -11.39
N GLY A 154 -6.49 -18.32 -12.66
CA GLY A 154 -7.35 -18.06 -13.81
C GLY A 154 -8.46 -19.09 -14.01
N GLU A 155 -8.29 -20.31 -13.47
CA GLU A 155 -9.31 -21.36 -13.46
C GLU A 155 -10.43 -21.07 -12.45
N ILE A 156 -10.13 -20.26 -11.42
CA ILE A 156 -11.09 -19.87 -10.38
C ILE A 156 -11.86 -18.62 -10.82
N ASN A 157 -11.15 -17.61 -11.30
CA ASN A 157 -11.78 -16.40 -11.82
C ASN A 157 -10.95 -15.84 -12.99
N PRO A 158 -11.42 -15.91 -14.24
CA PRO A 158 -10.67 -15.41 -15.39
C PRO A 158 -10.40 -13.90 -15.30
N ALA A 159 -9.13 -13.51 -15.17
CA ALA A 159 -8.65 -12.13 -15.21
C ALA A 159 -7.21 -12.07 -15.75
N GLU A 160 -6.77 -10.89 -16.18
CA GLU A 160 -5.37 -10.66 -16.60
C GLU A 160 -4.50 -10.21 -15.42
N THR A 161 -5.10 -9.58 -14.40
CA THR A 161 -4.45 -9.07 -13.21
C THR A 161 -5.30 -9.37 -11.98
N PHE A 162 -4.65 -9.70 -10.86
CA PHE A 162 -5.31 -9.84 -9.56
C PHE A 162 -4.89 -8.73 -8.62
N LEU A 163 -5.88 -8.12 -7.97
CA LEU A 163 -5.65 -7.13 -6.94
C LEU A 163 -5.69 -7.79 -5.58
N PHE A 164 -4.58 -7.69 -4.85
CA PHE A 164 -4.46 -8.10 -3.46
C PHE A 164 -4.45 -6.87 -2.57
N TYR A 165 -5.07 -6.99 -1.40
CA TYR A 165 -4.92 -6.02 -0.33
C TYR A 165 -4.90 -6.70 1.04
N SER A 166 -4.05 -6.18 1.93
CA SER A 166 -4.03 -6.59 3.33
C SER A 166 -3.95 -5.37 4.23
N ALA A 167 -4.64 -5.43 5.37
CA ALA A 167 -4.63 -4.34 6.33
C ALA A 167 -4.62 -4.84 7.77
N ARG A 168 -3.92 -4.10 8.63
CA ARG A 168 -3.91 -4.25 10.09
C ARG A 168 -4.11 -2.87 10.69
N ASN A 169 -5.06 -2.72 11.59
CA ASN A 169 -5.34 -1.43 12.24
C ASN A 169 -5.79 -1.66 13.67
N TYR A 170 -5.32 -0.80 14.58
CA TYR A 170 -5.39 -0.96 16.01
C TYR A 170 -6.14 0.21 16.64
N ILE A 171 -7.22 -0.07 17.37
CA ILE A 171 -7.94 0.94 18.13
C ILE A 171 -7.61 0.76 19.61
N TRP A 172 -7.04 1.78 20.23
CA TRP A 172 -6.61 1.68 21.61
C TRP A 172 -7.78 1.79 22.59
N THR A 173 -7.72 1.05 23.69
CA THR A 173 -8.62 1.30 24.82
C THR A 173 -8.32 2.66 25.46
N ALA A 174 -9.30 3.24 26.15
CA ALA A 174 -9.08 4.45 26.95
C ALA A 174 -7.92 4.28 27.94
N GLY A 175 -7.80 3.11 28.56
CA GLY A 175 -6.68 2.78 29.45
C GLY A 175 -5.33 2.87 28.74
N ARG A 176 -5.19 2.33 27.52
CA ARG A 176 -3.94 2.43 26.75
C ARG A 176 -3.61 3.86 26.35
N VAL A 177 -4.61 4.65 25.94
CA VAL A 177 -4.42 6.09 25.65
C VAL A 177 -3.90 6.82 26.88
N THR A 178 -4.50 6.59 28.06
CA THR A 178 -4.01 7.16 29.33
C THR A 178 -2.57 6.74 29.62
N MET A 179 -2.22 5.47 29.45
CA MET A 179 -0.84 5.02 29.63
C MET A 179 0.13 5.69 28.66
N PHE A 180 -0.24 5.86 27.38
CA PHE A 180 0.60 6.56 26.42
C PHE A 180 0.82 8.02 26.82
N ILE A 181 -0.22 8.71 27.29
CA ILE A 181 -0.11 10.09 27.81
C ILE A 181 0.84 10.15 29.01
N LEU A 182 0.72 9.22 29.96
CA LEU A 182 1.63 9.14 31.11
C LEU A 182 3.07 8.82 30.69
N ALA A 183 3.26 7.89 29.73
CA ALA A 183 4.56 7.58 29.18
C ALA A 183 5.16 8.79 28.46
N ALA A 184 4.38 9.56 27.71
CA ALA A 184 4.82 10.81 27.09
C ALA A 184 5.24 11.87 28.11
N ALA A 185 4.55 11.96 29.26
CA ALA A 185 4.94 12.88 30.32
C ALA A 185 6.30 12.52 30.97
N VAL A 186 6.65 11.23 31.03
CA VAL A 186 7.89 10.74 31.66
C VAL A 186 9.05 10.59 30.66
N TYR A 187 8.78 10.05 29.48
CA TYR A 187 9.76 9.65 28.48
C TYR A 187 9.80 10.56 27.23
N GLY A 188 8.90 11.55 27.14
CA GLY A 188 8.85 12.49 26.02
C GLY A 188 8.57 11.80 24.68
N GLU A 189 9.34 12.17 23.65
CA GLU A 189 9.26 11.58 22.30
C GLU A 189 9.52 10.07 22.26
N ASN A 190 10.17 9.52 23.30
CA ASN A 190 10.45 8.09 23.41
C ASN A 190 9.27 7.26 23.93
N ALA A 191 8.10 7.87 24.20
CA ALA A 191 6.92 7.17 24.69
C ALA A 191 6.48 6.02 23.78
N ALA A 192 6.64 6.15 22.46
CA ALA A 192 6.30 5.11 21.49
C ALA A 192 7.15 3.84 21.63
N TYR A 193 8.36 3.92 22.19
CA TYR A 193 9.19 2.73 22.47
C TYR A 193 8.69 1.95 23.68
N VAL A 194 8.08 2.64 24.65
CA VAL A 194 7.57 2.05 25.90
C VAL A 194 6.11 1.61 25.74
N VAL A 195 5.33 2.34 24.95
CA VAL A 195 3.92 2.04 24.63
C VAL A 195 3.76 2.02 23.10
N PRO A 196 4.12 0.90 22.44
CA PRO A 196 4.06 0.78 20.98
C PRO A 196 2.65 0.94 20.42
N ALA A 197 2.52 1.43 19.18
CA ALA A 197 1.20 1.70 18.60
C ALA A 197 0.43 0.48 18.08
N GLY A 198 1.12 -0.66 17.94
CA GLY A 198 0.67 -1.76 17.08
C GLY A 198 1.21 -1.60 15.66
N GLU A 199 1.23 -2.68 14.89
CA GLU A 199 1.69 -2.66 13.50
C GLU A 199 0.53 -2.28 12.58
N GLU A 200 0.40 -0.99 12.29
CA GLU A 200 -0.70 -0.46 11.47
C GLU A 200 -0.30 -0.23 10.02
N TYR A 201 -1.05 -0.82 9.09
CA TYR A 201 -0.82 -0.64 7.67
C TYR A 201 -2.03 -0.97 6.79
N ILE A 202 -1.97 -0.49 5.56
CA ILE A 202 -2.68 -1.05 4.42
C ILE A 202 -1.69 -1.24 3.26
N ASN A 203 -1.70 -2.43 2.67
CA ASN A 203 -0.96 -2.80 1.47
C ASN A 203 -1.95 -3.02 0.33
N LEU A 204 -1.55 -2.64 -0.88
CA LEU A 204 -2.32 -2.83 -2.09
C LEU A 204 -1.37 -3.22 -3.22
N SER A 205 -1.74 -4.22 -4.00
CA SER A 205 -0.87 -4.79 -5.01
C SER A 205 -1.63 -5.28 -6.23
N LEU A 206 -1.02 -5.14 -7.39
CA LEU A 206 -1.45 -5.80 -8.63
C LEU A 206 -0.47 -6.92 -8.97
N VAL A 207 -1.01 -8.10 -9.23
CA VAL A 207 -0.24 -9.31 -9.54
C VAL A 207 -0.66 -9.82 -10.91
N ASP A 208 0.31 -10.10 -11.78
CA ASP A 208 0.06 -10.66 -13.10
C ASP A 208 -0.48 -12.09 -12.98
N ALA A 209 -1.66 -12.34 -13.56
CA ALA A 209 -2.32 -13.63 -13.52
C ALA A 209 -1.54 -14.75 -14.21
N GLN A 210 -0.62 -14.46 -15.14
CA GLN A 210 0.14 -15.49 -15.86
C GLN A 210 1.47 -15.83 -15.19
N THR A 211 2.15 -14.82 -14.64
CA THR A 211 3.52 -14.97 -14.13
C THR A 211 3.60 -15.04 -12.60
N GLY A 212 2.60 -14.49 -11.90
CA GLY A 212 2.67 -14.27 -10.46
C GLY A 212 3.47 -13.03 -10.07
N ASP A 213 3.98 -12.26 -11.03
CA ASP A 213 4.80 -11.09 -10.75
C ASP A 213 3.98 -9.97 -10.11
N VAL A 214 4.56 -9.34 -9.08
CA VAL A 214 4.01 -8.14 -8.47
C VAL A 214 4.32 -6.96 -9.40
N ILE A 215 3.32 -6.54 -10.17
CA ILE A 215 3.47 -5.48 -11.18
C ILE A 215 3.49 -4.09 -10.54
N TRP A 216 2.68 -3.91 -9.49
CA TRP A 216 2.60 -2.66 -8.75
C TRP A 216 2.29 -2.94 -7.28
N PHE A 217 2.87 -2.16 -6.38
CA PHE A 217 2.68 -2.27 -4.94
C PHE A 217 2.70 -0.89 -4.29
N ASN A 218 1.73 -0.62 -3.43
CA ASN A 218 1.70 0.57 -2.58
C ASN A 218 1.41 0.20 -1.13
N HIS A 219 2.00 0.95 -0.21
CA HIS A 219 1.91 0.75 1.23
C HIS A 219 1.64 2.09 1.92
N LYS A 220 0.70 2.10 2.86
CA LYS A 220 0.50 3.23 3.78
C LYS A 220 0.57 2.73 5.22
N PRO A 221 1.54 3.20 6.03
CA PRO A 221 1.52 2.98 7.46
C PRO A 221 0.44 3.87 8.10
N MET A 222 -0.07 3.46 9.27
CA MET A 222 -1.00 4.26 10.09
C MET A 222 -2.18 4.84 9.28
N PRO A 223 -3.04 3.99 8.69
CA PRO A 223 -4.09 4.44 7.78
C PRO A 223 -5.21 5.27 8.44
N GLY A 224 -5.21 5.39 9.76
CA GLY A 224 -6.32 5.93 10.56
C GLY A 224 -7.38 4.87 10.84
N ASP A 225 -8.50 5.28 11.43
CA ASP A 225 -9.60 4.37 11.80
C ASP A 225 -10.38 3.89 10.57
N LEU A 226 -10.06 2.68 10.10
CA LEU A 226 -10.64 2.07 8.88
C LEU A 226 -12.11 1.65 9.04
N ARG A 227 -12.66 1.70 10.27
CA ARG A 227 -14.10 1.53 10.52
C ARG A 227 -14.92 2.73 10.07
N LYS A 228 -14.27 3.82 9.65
CA LYS A 228 -14.92 5.02 9.12
C LYS A 228 -14.79 5.02 7.61
N GLU A 229 -15.92 4.96 6.91
CA GLU A 229 -15.99 4.95 5.44
C GLU A 229 -15.12 6.04 4.79
N LYS A 230 -15.25 7.30 5.26
CA LYS A 230 -14.46 8.44 4.73
C LYS A 230 -12.95 8.27 4.91
N VAL A 231 -12.51 7.57 5.96
CA VAL A 231 -11.09 7.31 6.21
C VAL A 231 -10.61 6.22 5.24
N ALA A 232 -11.37 5.14 5.08
CA ALA A 232 -11.10 4.08 4.12
C ALA A 232 -11.04 4.63 2.67
N ASP A 233 -12.01 5.45 2.27
CA ASP A 233 -12.02 6.11 0.97
C ASP A 233 -10.77 6.99 0.76
N LYS A 234 -10.46 7.84 1.74
CA LYS A 234 -9.29 8.72 1.67
C LYS A 234 -7.97 7.94 1.56
N VAL A 235 -7.79 6.87 2.33
CA VAL A 235 -6.53 6.10 2.29
C VAL A 235 -6.39 5.31 1.01
N VAL A 236 -7.49 4.72 0.51
CA VAL A 236 -7.49 4.01 -0.78
C VAL A 236 -7.23 4.97 -1.92
N LYS A 237 -7.87 6.14 -1.94
CA LYS A 237 -7.56 7.20 -2.90
C LYS A 237 -6.08 7.58 -2.87
N LYS A 238 -5.48 7.73 -1.69
CA LYS A 238 -4.03 8.00 -1.54
C LYS A 238 -3.12 6.86 -1.99
N LEU A 239 -3.57 5.61 -1.94
CA LEU A 239 -2.83 4.47 -2.51
C LEU A 239 -2.85 4.53 -4.04
N PHE A 240 -3.95 5.01 -4.62
CA PHE A 240 -4.11 5.13 -6.07
C PHE A 240 -3.65 6.48 -6.63
N GLU A 241 -3.46 7.53 -5.82
CA GLU A 241 -3.14 8.89 -6.26
C GLU A 241 -1.89 8.94 -7.17
N ASP A 242 -0.88 8.16 -6.82
CA ASP A 242 0.38 8.04 -7.58
C ASP A 242 0.42 6.80 -8.48
N PHE A 243 -0.71 6.11 -8.70
CA PHE A 243 -0.75 5.02 -9.67
C PHE A 243 -0.34 5.58 -11.04
N PRO A 244 0.55 4.92 -11.80
CA PRO A 244 0.96 5.45 -13.11
C PRO A 244 -0.19 5.28 -14.11
N TYR A 245 -1.11 6.26 -14.13
CA TYR A 245 -2.29 6.29 -14.98
C TYR A 245 -1.93 6.53 -16.44
N LYS A 246 -2.73 5.94 -17.33
CA LYS A 246 -3.11 6.62 -18.57
C LYS A 246 -4.36 7.44 -18.26
N ASP A 247 -4.23 8.76 -18.17
CA ASP A 247 -5.37 9.64 -17.93
C ASP A 247 -6.41 9.52 -19.05
N LYS A 248 -7.70 9.56 -18.70
CA LYS A 248 -8.78 9.79 -19.67
C LYS A 248 -8.42 11.05 -20.46
N LYS A 249 -8.26 10.94 -21.78
CA LYS A 249 -8.43 12.15 -22.59
C LYS A 249 -9.83 12.68 -22.29
N LYS A 250 -9.90 13.89 -21.75
CA LYS A 250 -11.16 14.63 -21.72
C LYS A 250 -11.52 14.92 -23.17
N ASP A 251 -12.34 14.05 -23.76
CA ASP A 251 -13.09 14.36 -24.98
C ASP A 251 -14.19 15.37 -24.67
#